data_AF-A0A0J1D301-F1
#
_entry.id   AF-A0A0J1D301-F1
#
_cell.length_a   1.000
_cell.length_b   1.000
_cell.length_c   1.000
_cell.angle_alpha   90.00
_cell.angle_beta   90.00
_cell.angle_gamma   90.00
#
_symmetry.space_group_name_H-M   'P 1'
#
loop_
_entity.id
_entity.type
_entity.pdbx_description
1 polymer ?
#
loop_
_entity_poly.entity_id
_entity_poly.type
_entity_poly.pdbx_seq_one_letter_code
_entity_poly.pdbx_strand_id
1 'polypeptide(L)'
;MYRIRMAAMALVVSVSIAGLTVPVAMAQTAASDMGASATKQEQKAQRKAARKAARAKKNAELKDLEKNGYQPGGDQTNYPQNIQNAEKKSAAAKAKAASAP
;
A
#
# COMPACT_ATOMS: atom_id res chain seq x y z
N MET A 1 -16.63 27.69 -14.42
CA MET A 1 -15.40 28.01 -13.67
C MET A 1 -15.80 28.50 -12.28
N TYR A 2 -15.62 27.70 -11.24
CA TYR A 2 -15.87 28.13 -9.86
C TYR A 2 -14.59 27.97 -9.04
N ARG A 3 -13.94 29.10 -8.80
CA ARG A 3 -12.82 29.27 -7.89
C ARG A 3 -13.40 29.39 -6.49
N ILE A 4 -13.28 28.35 -5.67
CA ILE A 4 -13.54 28.44 -4.23
C ILE A 4 -12.22 28.17 -3.52
N ARG A 5 -11.43 29.23 -3.42
CA ARG A 5 -10.47 29.46 -2.34
C ARG A 5 -11.15 30.41 -1.35
N MET A 6 -10.73 30.37 -0.09
CA MET A 6 -11.34 30.99 1.10
C MET A 6 -12.30 30.00 1.80
N ALA A 7 -12.25 29.74 3.10
CA ALA A 7 -11.41 30.24 4.18
C ALA A 7 -11.64 29.31 5.39
N ALA A 8 -10.61 29.04 6.17
CA ALA A 8 -10.76 28.65 7.57
C ALA A 8 -9.48 29.02 8.30
N MET A 9 -9.40 30.30 8.65
CA MET A 9 -8.44 30.84 9.61
C MET A 9 -9.13 30.88 10.98
N ALA A 10 -8.30 30.84 12.02
CA ALA A 10 -8.59 30.96 13.46
C ALA A 10 -9.24 29.71 14.12
N LEU A 11 -8.85 29.30 15.32
CA LEU A 11 -8.56 30.13 16.47
C LEU A 11 -7.73 29.33 17.51
N VAL A 12 -6.70 29.97 18.06
CA VAL A 12 -5.92 29.52 19.21
C VAL A 12 -6.83 29.51 20.45
N VAL A 13 -6.86 28.40 21.19
CA VAL A 13 -7.30 28.39 22.59
C VAL A 13 -6.14 27.84 23.42
N SER A 14 -5.41 28.77 24.03
CA SER A 14 -4.50 28.51 25.13
C SER A 14 -5.30 28.25 26.41
N VAL A 15 -5.08 27.11 27.06
CA VAL A 15 -5.34 26.96 28.50
C VAL A 15 -4.02 26.67 29.17
N SER A 16 -3.48 27.69 29.83
CA SER A 16 -2.41 27.59 30.81
C SER A 16 -3.04 27.19 32.15
N ILE A 17 -2.44 26.27 32.90
CA ILE A 17 -2.37 26.32 34.37
C ILE A 17 -1.08 25.61 34.82
N ALA A 18 -0.42 26.28 35.76
CA ALA A 18 0.87 26.04 36.37
C ALA A 18 1.01 24.72 37.13
N GLY A 19 2.25 24.27 37.34
CA GLY A 19 2.57 23.34 38.41
C GLY A 19 3.85 22.53 38.22
N LEU A 20 4.91 22.97 38.90
CA LEU A 20 6.07 22.21 39.33
C LEU A 20 7.14 21.88 38.27
N THR A 21 8.30 22.50 38.50
CA THR A 21 9.61 22.15 37.98
C THR A 21 9.96 20.70 38.36
N VAL A 22 9.53 19.75 37.53
CA VAL A 22 10.05 18.37 37.50
C VAL A 22 10.94 18.28 36.26
N PRO A 23 12.13 17.65 36.30
CA PRO A 23 13.00 17.57 35.13
C PRO A 23 12.26 16.87 33.99
N VAL A 24 11.79 17.69 33.05
CA VAL A 24 10.99 17.32 31.87
C VAL A 24 11.76 16.38 30.92
N ALA A 25 13.06 16.20 31.16
CA ALA A 25 13.94 15.29 30.42
C ALA A 25 13.51 13.81 30.46
N MET A 26 12.87 13.35 31.55
CA MET A 26 12.46 11.93 31.68
C MET A 26 10.99 11.68 31.28
N ALA A 27 10.12 12.68 31.38
CA ALA A 27 8.70 12.56 31.01
C ALA A 27 8.48 12.71 29.49
N GLN A 28 9.28 13.54 28.82
CA GLN A 28 9.23 13.64 27.35
C GLN A 28 9.71 12.36 26.68
N THR A 29 10.67 11.63 27.26
CA THR A 29 11.15 10.34 26.73
C THR A 29 10.04 9.30 26.75
N ALA A 30 9.32 9.13 27.87
CA ALA A 30 8.21 8.16 27.94
C ALA A 30 7.02 8.52 27.02
N ALA A 31 6.68 9.80 26.89
CA ALA A 31 5.60 10.26 26.02
C ALA A 31 5.99 10.23 24.52
N SER A 32 7.24 10.54 24.18
CA SER A 32 7.74 10.46 22.80
C SER A 32 8.01 9.02 22.36
N ASP A 33 8.42 8.11 23.27
CA ASP A 33 8.47 6.68 22.98
C ASP A 33 7.08 6.07 22.77
N MET A 34 6.06 6.51 23.53
CA MET A 34 4.68 6.04 23.34
C MET A 34 4.06 6.57 22.03
N GLY A 35 4.26 7.84 21.69
CA GLY A 35 3.83 8.42 20.42
C GLY A 35 4.60 7.89 19.20
N ALA A 36 5.91 7.64 19.34
CA ALA A 36 6.70 6.96 18.31
C ALA A 36 6.31 5.48 18.15
N SER A 37 5.83 4.83 19.21
CA SER A 37 5.35 3.44 19.16
C SER A 37 3.99 3.32 18.48
N ALA A 38 3.05 4.24 18.74
CA ALA A 38 1.76 4.30 18.05
C ALA A 38 1.95 4.52 16.54
N THR A 39 2.81 5.47 16.15
CA THR A 39 3.12 5.73 14.73
C THR A 39 3.88 4.57 14.06
N LYS A 40 4.77 3.86 14.77
CA LYS A 40 5.41 2.63 14.26
C LYS A 40 4.40 1.50 14.02
N GLN A 41 3.42 1.33 14.90
CA GLN A 41 2.38 0.31 14.76
C GLN A 41 1.47 0.61 13.55
N GLU A 42 1.04 1.85 13.39
CA GLU A 42 0.25 2.32 12.24
C GLU A 42 1.03 2.15 10.92
N GLN A 43 2.30 2.55 10.88
CA GLN A 43 3.16 2.35 9.71
C GLN A 43 3.33 0.85 9.38
N LYS A 44 3.47 -0.01 10.38
CA LYS A 44 3.55 -1.47 10.18
C LYS A 44 2.24 -2.03 9.61
N ALA A 45 1.10 -1.54 10.09
CA ALA A 45 -0.21 -1.91 9.56
C ALA A 45 -0.38 -1.48 8.09
N GLN A 46 -0.02 -0.24 7.75
CA GLN A 46 -0.04 0.27 6.38
C GLN A 46 0.89 -0.53 5.45
N ARG A 47 2.13 -0.82 5.87
CA ARG A 47 3.06 -1.68 5.11
C ARG A 47 2.53 -3.10 4.92
N LYS A 48 1.80 -3.65 5.90
CA LYS A 48 1.14 -4.96 5.76
C LYS A 48 0.01 -4.89 4.73
N ALA A 49 -0.82 -3.86 4.79
CA ALA A 49 -1.90 -3.65 3.82
C ALA A 49 -1.35 -3.50 2.39
N ALA A 50 -0.33 -2.65 2.19
CA ALA A 50 0.33 -2.46 0.91
C ALA A 50 0.94 -3.76 0.37
N ARG A 51 1.62 -4.54 1.21
CA ARG A 51 2.16 -5.86 0.82
C ARG A 51 1.07 -6.85 0.42
N LYS A 52 -0.07 -6.88 1.13
CA LYS A 52 -1.20 -7.74 0.76
C LYS A 52 -1.76 -7.34 -0.61
N ALA A 53 -1.96 -6.04 -0.85
CA ALA A 53 -2.43 -5.55 -2.14
C ALA A 53 -1.45 -5.90 -3.27
N ALA A 54 -0.14 -5.72 -3.05
CA ALA A 54 0.88 -6.08 -4.04
C ALA A 54 0.91 -7.60 -4.33
N ARG A 55 0.78 -8.44 -3.30
CA ARG A 55 0.68 -9.90 -3.47
C ARG A 55 -0.58 -10.30 -4.22
N ALA A 56 -1.72 -9.66 -3.94
CA ALA A 56 -2.96 -9.94 -4.66
C ALA A 56 -2.83 -9.63 -6.16
N LYS A 57 -2.23 -8.48 -6.51
CA LYS A 57 -1.94 -8.12 -7.91
C LYS A 57 -1.03 -9.14 -8.58
N LYS A 58 0.13 -9.44 -7.96
CA LYS A 58 1.07 -10.44 -8.48
C LYS A 58 0.42 -11.81 -8.66
N ASN A 59 -0.37 -12.26 -7.69
CA ASN A 59 -1.02 -13.56 -7.75
C ASN A 59 -2.12 -13.61 -8.81
N ALA A 60 -2.82 -12.50 -9.06
CA ALA A 60 -3.80 -12.41 -10.15
C ALA A 60 -3.10 -12.54 -11.51
N GLU A 61 -2.01 -11.79 -11.72
CA GLU A 61 -1.21 -11.86 -12.94
C GLU A 61 -0.61 -13.26 -13.15
N LEU A 62 -0.05 -13.86 -12.11
CA LEU A 62 0.48 -15.23 -12.19
C LEU A 62 -0.61 -16.24 -12.55
N LYS A 63 -1.80 -16.15 -11.93
CA LYS A 63 -2.93 -17.03 -12.27
C LYS A 63 -3.39 -16.86 -13.71
N ASP A 64 -3.36 -15.64 -14.23
CA ASP A 64 -3.71 -15.40 -15.62
C ASP A 64 -2.67 -15.99 -16.57
N LEU A 65 -1.37 -15.92 -16.24
CA LEU A 65 -0.33 -16.58 -17.01
C LEU A 65 -0.43 -18.11 -16.91
N GLU A 66 -0.74 -18.66 -15.73
CA GLU A 66 -0.95 -20.09 -15.49
C GLU A 66 -2.11 -20.65 -16.32
N LYS A 67 -3.25 -19.95 -16.36
CA LYS A 67 -4.37 -20.30 -17.24
C LYS A 67 -3.97 -20.33 -18.72
N ASN A 68 -2.99 -19.52 -19.10
CA ASN A 68 -2.50 -19.42 -20.46
C ASN A 68 -1.32 -20.37 -20.76
N GLY A 69 -0.96 -21.26 -19.82
CA GLY A 69 0.02 -22.34 -20.00
C GLY A 69 1.41 -22.07 -19.44
N TYR A 70 1.59 -21.02 -18.63
CA TYR A 70 2.86 -20.79 -17.92
C TYR A 70 2.87 -21.50 -16.56
N GLN A 71 3.77 -22.46 -16.36
CA GLN A 71 3.91 -23.15 -15.07
C GLN A 71 5.37 -23.07 -14.59
N PRO A 72 5.70 -22.21 -13.62
CA PRO A 72 7.09 -22.00 -13.21
C PRO A 72 7.72 -23.21 -12.51
N GLY A 73 6.94 -23.97 -11.73
CA GLY A 73 7.37 -25.20 -11.07
C GLY A 73 6.95 -26.49 -11.79
N GLY A 74 6.45 -26.38 -13.02
CA GLY A 74 6.08 -27.51 -13.86
C GLY A 74 7.22 -27.98 -14.74
N ASP A 75 6.88 -28.78 -15.75
CA ASP A 75 7.83 -29.18 -16.78
C ASP A 75 8.35 -27.95 -17.56
N GLN A 76 9.67 -27.76 -17.55
CA GLN A 76 10.35 -26.64 -18.19
C GLN A 76 10.84 -26.95 -19.61
N THR A 77 10.46 -28.09 -20.20
CA THR A 77 10.86 -28.50 -21.56
C THR A 77 10.61 -27.40 -22.62
N ASN A 78 9.56 -26.61 -22.44
CA ASN A 78 9.18 -25.53 -23.37
C ASN A 78 9.53 -24.12 -22.86
N TYR A 79 10.38 -24.01 -21.84
CA TYR A 79 10.87 -22.70 -21.38
C TYR A 79 11.97 -22.18 -22.32
N PRO A 80 11.96 -20.89 -22.72
CA PRO A 80 11.07 -19.81 -22.30
C PRO A 80 9.86 -19.57 -23.23
N GLN A 81 9.60 -20.44 -24.20
CA GLN A 81 8.49 -20.24 -25.16
C GLN A 81 7.12 -20.22 -24.47
N ASN A 82 6.96 -21.00 -23.40
CA ASN A 82 5.73 -21.06 -22.60
C ASN A 82 5.33 -19.70 -22.00
N ILE A 83 6.27 -18.95 -21.43
CA ILE A 83 6.00 -17.65 -20.82
C ILE A 83 5.62 -16.61 -21.87
N GLN A 84 6.33 -16.57 -23.00
CA GLN A 84 6.02 -15.65 -24.10
C GLN A 84 4.62 -15.93 -24.68
N ASN A 85 4.27 -17.20 -24.86
CA ASN A 85 2.95 -17.59 -25.35
C ASN A 85 1.85 -17.23 -24.34
N ALA A 86 2.10 -17.44 -23.05
CA ALA A 86 1.16 -17.09 -22.00
C ALA A 86 0.91 -15.58 -21.91
N GLU A 87 1.95 -14.76 -22.05
CA GLU A 87 1.85 -13.30 -22.09
C GLU A 87 1.03 -12.82 -23.29
N LYS A 88 1.31 -13.34 -24.50
CA LYS A 88 0.56 -13.00 -25.71
C LYS A 88 -0.94 -13.33 -25.57
N LYS A 89 -1.26 -14.53 -25.05
CA LYS A 89 -2.64 -14.95 -24.81
C LYS A 89 -3.33 -14.11 -23.73
N SER A 90 -2.61 -13.78 -22.64
CA SER A 90 -3.11 -12.89 -21.59
C SER A 90 -3.42 -11.49 -22.13
N ALA A 91 -2.53 -10.92 -22.94
CA ALA A 91 -2.76 -9.63 -23.59
C ALA A 91 -3.97 -9.65 -24.53
N ALA A 92 -4.10 -10.70 -25.36
CA ALA A 92 -5.25 -10.87 -26.24
C ALA A 92 -6.58 -11.03 -25.46
N ALA A 93 -6.57 -11.79 -24.35
CA ALA A 93 -7.74 -11.94 -23.48
C ALA A 93 -8.14 -10.62 -22.82
N LYS A 94 -7.16 -9.83 -22.34
CA LYS A 94 -7.40 -8.49 -21.76
C LYS A 94 -7.95 -7.51 -22.80
N ALA A 95 -7.41 -7.53 -24.02
CA ALA A 95 -7.93 -6.72 -25.12
C ALA A 95 -9.38 -7.09 -25.46
N LYS A 96 -9.68 -8.40 -25.55
CA LYS A 96 -11.04 -8.90 -25.80
C LYS A 96 -12.03 -8.53 -24.69
N ALA A 97 -11.60 -8.54 -23.43
CA ALA A 97 -12.42 -8.12 -22.30
C ALA A 97 -12.66 -6.60 -22.30
N ALA A 98 -11.68 -5.80 -22.72
CA ALA A 98 -11.80 -4.35 -22.82
C ALA A 98 -12.68 -3.89 -24.00
N SER A 99 -12.86 -4.73 -25.02
CA SER A 99 -13.72 -4.44 -26.18
C SER A 99 -15.15 -4.99 -26.06
N ALA A 100 -15.50 -5.65 -24.95
CA ALA A 100 -16.85 -6.13 -24.70
C ALA A 100 -17.69 -5.00 -24.04
N PRO A 101 -18.85 -4.62 -24.61
CA PRO A 101 -19.70 -3.55 -24.08
C PRO A 101 -20.36 -3.91 -22.74
#